data_AF-A0A537BQG0-F1
#
_entry.id   AF-A0A537BQG0-F1
#
_cell.length_a   1.000
_cell.length_b   1.000
_cell.length_c   1.000
_cell.angle_alpha   90.00
_cell.angle_beta   90.00
_cell.angle_gamma   90.00
#
_symmetry.space_group_name_H-M   'P 1'
#
loop_
_entity.id
_entity.type
_entity.pdbx_description
1 polymer ?
#
loop_
_entity_poly.entity_id
_entity_poly.type
_entity_poly.pdbx_seq_one_letter_code
_entity_poly.pdbx_strand_id
1 'polypeptide(L)'
;MTIKVGDKLPDGKLSESTEYDAAAGCPINPKDISVADAVKGKKIAIFAVPGAYTPTCSAKHVPSYVKNYSQLKAKGVDEIWCVATNDAFVMAAWGRDQKAGGKVRMLGDGSGEWTQKLG
;
A
#
# COMPACT_ATOMS: atom_id res chain seq x y z
N MET A 1 3.43 13.64 -16.64
CA MET A 1 2.06 13.58 -17.20
C MET A 1 1.23 12.79 -16.22
N THR A 2 0.12 13.33 -15.76
CA THR A 2 -0.74 12.67 -14.75
C THR A 2 -1.54 11.53 -15.39
N ILE A 3 -1.58 10.37 -14.73
CA ILE A 3 -2.33 9.18 -15.16
C ILE A 3 -3.83 9.49 -15.31
N LYS A 4 -4.47 8.85 -16.27
CA LYS A 4 -5.90 9.02 -16.58
C LYS A 4 -6.64 7.69 -16.65
N VAL A 5 -7.97 7.77 -16.60
CA VAL A 5 -8.83 6.61 -16.81
C VAL A 5 -8.60 6.05 -18.22
N GLY A 6 -8.36 4.74 -18.29
CA GLY A 6 -8.03 4.03 -19.53
C GLY A 6 -6.54 3.82 -19.75
N ASP A 7 -5.68 4.56 -19.03
CA ASP A 7 -4.23 4.35 -19.10
C ASP A 7 -3.82 3.03 -18.45
N LYS A 8 -2.77 2.43 -18.99
CA LYS A 8 -2.09 1.33 -18.31
C LYS A 8 -1.35 1.89 -17.09
N LEU A 9 -1.54 1.25 -15.93
CA LEU A 9 -0.80 1.59 -14.71
C LEU A 9 0.72 1.52 -15.00
N PRO A 10 1.49 2.57 -14.70
CA PRO A 10 2.92 2.58 -14.99
C PRO A 10 3.63 1.52 -14.17
N ASP A 11 4.59 0.87 -14.82
CA ASP A 11 5.47 -0.06 -14.13
C ASP A 11 6.44 0.67 -13.20
N GLY A 12 6.87 -0.04 -12.17
CA GLY A 12 7.80 0.46 -11.17
C GLY A 12 7.95 -0.51 -10.03
N LYS A 13 8.68 -0.03 -9.03
CA LYS A 13 9.11 -0.81 -7.89
C LYS A 13 8.57 -0.15 -6.64
N LEU A 14 7.81 -0.91 -5.86
CA LEU A 14 7.44 -0.56 -4.50
C LEU A 14 8.14 -1.53 -3.55
N SER A 15 8.07 -1.28 -2.26
CA SER A 15 8.64 -2.17 -1.25
C SER A 15 7.62 -2.48 -0.17
N GLU A 16 7.65 -3.69 0.35
CA GLU A 16 6.72 -4.15 1.39
C GLU A 16 7.45 -5.03 2.40
N SER A 17 7.19 -4.83 3.69
CA SER A 17 7.55 -5.79 4.74
C SER A 17 6.28 -6.31 5.38
N THR A 18 6.12 -7.64 5.39
CA THR A 18 4.95 -8.33 5.94
C THR A 18 5.31 -9.24 7.13
N GLU A 19 6.59 -9.38 7.40
CA GLU A 19 7.14 -10.26 8.43
C GLU A 19 7.77 -9.40 9.53
N TYR A 20 7.72 -9.87 10.77
CA TYR A 20 8.19 -9.13 11.93
C TYR A 20 9.12 -10.01 12.76
N ASP A 21 10.18 -9.43 13.28
CA ASP A 21 11.06 -10.09 14.24
C ASP A 21 10.26 -10.42 15.50
N ALA A 22 10.26 -11.69 15.91
CA ALA A 22 9.42 -12.15 17.01
C ALA A 22 9.87 -11.60 18.38
N ALA A 23 11.16 -11.24 18.54
CA ALA A 23 11.72 -10.74 19.80
C ALA A 23 11.63 -9.21 19.90
N ALA A 24 11.98 -8.49 18.84
CA ALA A 24 11.99 -7.03 18.78
C ALA A 24 10.65 -6.43 18.35
N GLY A 25 9.80 -7.20 17.66
CA GLY A 25 8.53 -6.73 17.12
C GLY A 25 8.66 -5.78 15.92
N CYS A 26 9.87 -5.60 15.39
CA CYS A 26 10.18 -4.73 14.26
C CYS A 26 9.90 -5.43 12.93
N PRO A 27 9.48 -4.72 11.88
CA PRO A 27 9.40 -5.30 10.54
C PRO A 27 10.79 -5.80 10.09
N ILE A 28 10.84 -6.97 9.46
CA ILE A 28 12.09 -7.48 8.88
C ILE A 28 12.30 -6.97 7.46
N ASN A 29 13.42 -7.33 6.84
CA ASN A 29 13.85 -6.88 5.51
C ASN A 29 12.71 -6.80 4.49
N PRO A 30 12.40 -5.60 3.97
CA PRO A 30 11.42 -5.40 2.93
C PRO A 30 11.77 -6.18 1.67
N LYS A 31 10.72 -6.62 0.98
CA LYS A 31 10.80 -7.24 -0.34
C LYS A 31 10.37 -6.24 -1.39
N ASP A 32 11.00 -6.35 -2.54
CA ASP A 32 10.67 -5.56 -3.71
C ASP A 32 9.42 -6.09 -4.38
N ILE A 33 8.52 -5.17 -4.72
CA ILE A 33 7.26 -5.45 -5.40
C ILE A 33 7.30 -4.80 -6.78
N SER A 34 7.42 -5.65 -7.81
CA SER A 34 7.19 -5.26 -9.20
C SER A 34 5.71 -4.95 -9.40
N VAL A 35 5.39 -3.70 -9.73
CA VAL A 35 3.99 -3.27 -9.95
C VAL A 35 3.40 -4.03 -11.13
N ALA A 36 4.12 -4.15 -12.25
CA ALA A 36 3.64 -4.88 -13.41
C ALA A 36 3.30 -6.35 -13.11
N ASP A 37 4.04 -7.03 -12.24
CA ASP A 37 3.74 -8.41 -11.86
C ASP A 37 2.61 -8.50 -10.85
N ALA A 38 2.62 -7.62 -9.85
CA ALA A 38 1.68 -7.66 -8.75
C ALA A 38 0.22 -7.39 -9.19
N VAL A 39 0.01 -6.63 -10.26
CA VAL A 39 -1.32 -6.27 -10.78
C VAL A 39 -1.90 -7.27 -11.80
N LYS A 40 -1.10 -8.22 -12.31
CA LYS A 40 -1.54 -9.13 -13.39
C LYS A 40 -2.79 -9.91 -13.00
N GLY A 41 -3.83 -9.81 -13.83
CA GLY A 41 -5.07 -10.57 -13.68
C GLY A 41 -5.90 -10.22 -12.44
N LYS A 42 -5.57 -9.12 -11.76
CA LYS A 42 -6.24 -8.71 -10.52
C LYS A 42 -6.97 -7.38 -10.68
N LYS A 43 -8.10 -7.25 -9.98
CA LYS A 43 -8.77 -5.98 -9.75
C LYS A 43 -8.30 -5.42 -8.42
N ILE A 44 -7.56 -4.31 -8.45
CA ILE A 44 -6.91 -3.74 -7.26
C ILE A 44 -7.47 -2.35 -6.96
N ALA A 45 -7.82 -2.11 -5.69
CA ALA A 45 -8.13 -0.78 -5.20
C ALA A 45 -6.86 -0.16 -4.61
N ILE A 46 -6.31 0.85 -5.28
CA ILE A 46 -5.11 1.57 -4.80
C ILE A 46 -5.56 2.93 -4.26
N PHE A 47 -5.11 3.27 -3.06
CA PHE A 47 -5.19 4.63 -2.54
C PHE A 47 -3.81 5.09 -2.06
N ALA A 48 -3.47 6.33 -2.37
CA ALA A 48 -2.22 6.94 -1.95
C ALA A 48 -2.47 7.96 -0.83
N VAL A 49 -1.49 8.11 0.06
CA VAL A 49 -1.51 9.09 1.13
C VAL A 49 -0.23 9.91 1.14
N PRO A 50 -0.25 11.17 1.62
CA PRO A 50 0.97 11.98 1.74
C PRO A 50 2.04 11.36 2.64
N GLY A 51 1.64 10.63 3.67
CA GLY A 51 2.59 9.96 4.56
C GLY A 51 1.94 9.18 5.70
N ALA A 52 2.63 8.13 6.13
CA ALA A 52 2.32 7.36 7.33
C ALA A 52 2.27 8.26 8.57
N TYR A 53 1.47 7.87 9.56
CA TYR A 53 1.28 8.57 10.85
C TYR A 53 0.73 10.01 10.78
N THR A 54 0.44 10.54 9.59
CA THR A 54 -0.22 11.87 9.48
C THR A 54 -1.69 11.80 9.93
N PRO A 55 -2.27 12.90 10.46
CA PRO A 55 -3.53 12.85 11.20
C PRO A 55 -4.72 12.28 10.42
N THR A 56 -5.03 12.84 9.25
CA THR A 56 -6.20 12.40 8.45
C THR A 56 -6.00 11.00 7.88
N CYS A 57 -4.77 10.67 7.47
CA CYS A 57 -4.43 9.37 6.91
C CYS A 57 -4.63 8.26 7.95
N SER A 58 -4.22 8.51 9.20
CA SER A 58 -4.29 7.55 10.30
C SER A 58 -5.66 7.52 10.99
N ALA A 59 -6.37 8.65 11.07
CA ALA A 59 -7.65 8.72 11.76
C ALA A 59 -8.84 8.31 10.86
N LYS A 60 -8.72 8.52 9.54
CA LYS A 60 -9.85 8.38 8.61
C LYS A 60 -9.54 7.53 7.39
N HIS A 61 -8.45 7.82 6.67
CA HIS A 61 -8.25 7.24 5.34
C HIS A 61 -7.99 5.74 5.39
N VAL A 62 -6.89 5.27 6.01
CA VAL A 62 -6.60 3.83 6.12
C VAL A 62 -7.69 3.07 6.88
N PRO A 63 -8.20 3.55 8.04
CA PRO A 63 -9.26 2.85 8.76
C PRO A 63 -10.53 2.65 7.93
N SER A 64 -10.85 3.56 7.01
CA SER A 64 -12.03 3.41 6.15
C SER A 64 -11.91 2.20 5.21
N TYR A 65 -10.74 1.95 4.64
CA TYR A 65 -10.50 0.77 3.79
C TYR A 65 -10.46 -0.52 4.61
N VAL A 66 -9.86 -0.50 5.80
CA VAL A 66 -9.85 -1.67 6.72
C VAL A 66 -11.28 -2.07 7.13
N LYS A 67 -12.14 -1.09 7.41
CA LYS A 67 -13.56 -1.31 7.76
C LYS A 67 -14.38 -1.83 6.56
N ASN A 68 -14.10 -1.32 5.36
CA ASN A 68 -14.84 -1.69 4.14
C ASN A 68 -14.25 -2.87 3.37
N TYR A 69 -13.20 -3.52 3.90
CA TYR A 69 -12.50 -4.63 3.24
C TYR A 69 -13.46 -5.67 2.66
N SER A 70 -14.37 -6.21 3.48
CA SER A 70 -15.29 -7.26 3.03
C SER A 70 -16.25 -6.79 1.93
N GLN A 71 -16.67 -5.53 1.95
CA GLN A 71 -17.54 -4.96 0.92
C GLN A 71 -16.80 -4.78 -0.41
N LEU A 72 -15.52 -4.39 -0.35
CA LEU A 72 -14.66 -4.29 -1.53
C LEU A 72 -14.39 -5.68 -2.13
N LYS A 73 -14.06 -6.68 -1.28
CA LYS A 73 -13.91 -8.08 -1.69
C LYS A 73 -15.18 -8.61 -2.37
N ALA A 74 -16.35 -8.34 -1.81
CA ALA A 74 -17.64 -8.74 -2.40
C ALA A 74 -17.92 -8.12 -3.78
N LYS A 75 -17.29 -6.98 -4.11
CA LYS A 75 -17.36 -6.33 -5.43
C LYS A 75 -16.26 -6.82 -6.40
N GLY A 76 -15.61 -7.93 -6.06
CA GLY A 76 -14.55 -8.56 -6.84
C GLY A 76 -13.20 -7.86 -6.77
N VAL A 77 -12.94 -7.02 -5.77
CA VAL A 77 -11.59 -6.48 -5.54
C VAL A 77 -10.71 -7.60 -4.98
N ASP A 78 -9.58 -7.86 -5.61
CA ASP A 78 -8.61 -8.88 -5.20
C ASP A 78 -7.72 -8.38 -4.08
N GLU A 79 -7.18 -7.18 -4.23
CA GLU A 79 -6.26 -6.55 -3.27
C GLU A 79 -6.60 -5.08 -3.04
N ILE A 80 -6.24 -4.58 -1.85
CA ILE A 80 -6.31 -3.16 -1.51
C ILE A 80 -4.91 -2.70 -1.14
N TRP A 81 -4.41 -1.66 -1.77
CA TRP A 81 -3.06 -1.12 -1.54
C TRP A 81 -3.16 0.29 -0.96
N CYS A 82 -2.43 0.52 0.13
CA CYS A 82 -2.09 1.84 0.63
C CYS A 82 -0.65 2.15 0.18
N VAL A 83 -0.45 3.21 -0.60
CA VAL A 83 0.87 3.67 -1.05
C VAL A 83 1.22 4.99 -0.37
N ALA A 84 2.46 5.15 0.08
CA ALA A 84 2.99 6.43 0.54
C ALA A 84 4.47 6.55 0.19
N THR A 85 4.99 7.77 0.11
CA THR A 85 6.42 8.03 -0.13
C THR A 85 7.29 7.82 1.12
N ASN A 86 6.89 6.89 1.99
CA ASN A 86 7.66 6.40 3.12
C ASN A 86 8.36 5.11 2.73
N ASP A 87 9.41 4.74 3.46
CA ASP A 87 10.03 3.43 3.34
C ASP A 87 9.12 2.31 3.87
N ALA A 88 9.42 1.07 3.46
CA ALA A 88 8.60 -0.09 3.78
C ALA A 88 8.64 -0.50 5.26
N PHE A 89 9.68 -0.15 6.03
CA PHE A 89 9.68 -0.42 7.47
C PHE A 89 8.66 0.47 8.17
N VAL A 90 8.66 1.77 7.86
CA VAL A 90 7.66 2.72 8.38
C VAL A 90 6.25 2.31 7.97
N MET A 91 6.05 1.93 6.69
CA MET A 91 4.75 1.49 6.20
C MET A 91 4.25 0.20 6.88
N ALA A 92 5.14 -0.76 7.15
CA ALA A 92 4.80 -1.98 7.86
C ALA A 92 4.38 -1.70 9.31
N ALA A 93 5.22 -0.96 10.06
CA ALA A 93 4.91 -0.56 11.43
C ALA A 93 3.57 0.18 11.52
N TRP A 94 3.34 1.14 10.61
CA TRP A 94 2.08 1.87 10.55
C TRP A 94 0.90 0.96 10.20
N GLY A 95 1.09 0.02 9.27
CA GLY A 95 0.09 -1.01 8.94
C GLY A 95 -0.35 -1.84 10.15
N ARG A 96 0.60 -2.22 11.00
CA ARG A 96 0.32 -2.94 12.24
C ARG A 96 -0.54 -2.09 13.17
N ASP A 97 -0.19 -0.83 13.38
CA ASP A 97 -0.95 0.11 14.22
C ASP A 97 -2.37 0.38 13.68
N GLN A 98 -2.49 0.45 12.35
CA GLN A 98 -3.78 0.60 11.65
C GLN A 98 -4.60 -0.70 11.59
N LYS A 99 -4.08 -1.82 12.09
CA LYS A 99 -4.69 -3.15 12.01
C LYS A 99 -5.04 -3.55 10.57
N ALA A 100 -4.16 -3.19 9.64
CA ALA A 100 -4.30 -3.42 8.21
C ALA A 100 -3.92 -4.84 7.77
N GLY A 101 -3.23 -5.61 8.62
CA GLY A 101 -2.74 -6.95 8.32
C GLY A 101 -3.82 -7.86 7.72
N GLY A 102 -3.48 -8.48 6.58
CA GLY A 102 -4.38 -9.36 5.82
C GLY A 102 -5.51 -8.66 5.05
N LYS A 103 -5.64 -7.33 5.18
CA LYS A 103 -6.74 -6.56 4.56
C LYS A 103 -6.24 -5.50 3.57
N VAL A 104 -5.26 -4.71 3.98
CA VAL A 104 -4.66 -3.64 3.17
C VAL A 104 -3.15 -3.86 3.14
N ARG A 105 -2.59 -3.94 1.93
CA ARG A 105 -1.15 -3.98 1.71
C ARG A 105 -0.57 -2.59 1.89
N MET A 106 0.54 -2.49 2.62
CA MET A 106 1.14 -1.22 2.99
C MET A 106 2.46 -1.09 2.23
N LEU A 107 2.41 -0.42 1.08
CA LEU A 107 3.50 -0.37 0.12
C LEU A 107 4.24 0.97 0.24
N GLY A 108 5.55 0.87 0.48
CA GLY A 108 6.45 2.01 0.48
C GLY A 108 6.93 2.36 -0.93
N ASP A 109 6.80 3.62 -1.30
CA ASP A 109 7.43 4.25 -2.45
C ASP A 109 8.51 5.22 -1.95
N GLY A 110 9.49 4.72 -1.20
CA GLY A 110 10.41 5.55 -0.43
C GLY A 110 11.25 6.54 -1.25
N SER A 111 11.44 6.29 -2.55
CA SER A 111 12.09 7.22 -3.48
C SER A 111 11.12 8.17 -4.18
N GLY A 112 9.80 7.93 -4.06
CA GLY A 112 8.75 8.67 -4.76
C GLY A 112 8.73 8.44 -6.27
N GLU A 113 9.57 7.54 -6.80
CA GLU A 113 9.73 7.33 -8.24
C GLU A 113 8.44 6.83 -8.87
N TRP A 114 7.73 5.91 -8.21
CA TRP A 114 6.49 5.39 -8.77
C TRP A 114 5.38 6.43 -8.74
N THR A 115 5.28 7.19 -7.65
CA THR A 115 4.37 8.32 -7.51
C THR A 115 4.64 9.38 -8.59
N GLN A 116 5.90 9.72 -8.87
CA GLN A 116 6.26 10.66 -9.95
C GLN A 116 5.86 10.16 -11.34
N LYS A 117 5.92 8.84 -11.61
CA LYS A 117 5.46 8.26 -12.88
C LYS A 117 3.95 8.36 -13.05
N LEU A 118 3.19 8.38 -11.96
CA LEU A 118 1.75 8.63 -11.99
C LEU A 118 1.43 10.11 -12.25
N GLY A 119 2.41 11.00 -12.09
CA GLY A 119 2.34 12.45 -12.35
C GLY A 119 1.48 13.20 -11.36
#